data_AF-A0A672M2K8-F1
#
_entry.id   AF-A0A672M2K8-F1
#
_cell.length_a   1.000
_cell.length_b   1.000
_cell.length_c   1.000
_cell.angle_alpha   90.00
_cell.angle_beta   90.00
_cell.angle_gamma   90.00
#
_symmetry.space_group_name_H-M   'P 1'
#
loop_
_entity.id
_entity.type
_entity.pdbx_description
1 polymer ?
#
loop_
_entity_poly.entity_id
_entity_poly.type
_entity_poly.pdbx_seq_one_letter_code
_entity_poly.pdbx_strand_id
1 'polypeptide(L)'
;MSSHQHRISLLLPFISNNFYNKQISLSLSLSDPCAAFPVVGPCKGIFPRWYYDSKTGDCQHFQYGGCKGNHNNFLQKSDCVNECIQKPTSESEAKLCRTVVFQEQIWTDLDTITMLLLPFEKK
;
A
#
# COMPACT_ATOMS: atom_id res chain seq x y z
N MET A 1 -13.48 -59.24 -7.78
CA MET A 1 -13.27 -57.79 -7.95
C MET A 1 -12.51 -57.33 -6.71
N SER A 2 -11.20 -57.14 -6.86
CA SER A 2 -10.21 -57.18 -5.77
C SER A 2 -9.82 -55.80 -5.24
N SER A 3 -9.86 -55.67 -3.91
CA SER A 3 -8.85 -55.10 -2.99
C SER A 3 -8.09 -53.77 -3.31
N HIS A 4 -8.38 -52.78 -2.46
CA HIS A 4 -7.48 -51.85 -1.73
C HIS A 4 -6.49 -50.86 -2.40
N GLN A 5 -6.61 -49.61 -1.90
CA GLN A 5 -5.59 -48.65 -1.43
C GLN A 5 -5.09 -47.48 -2.31
N HIS A 6 -5.34 -46.28 -1.76
CA HIS A 6 -4.55 -45.04 -1.71
C HIS A 6 -3.71 -44.61 -2.93
N ARG A 7 -4.10 -43.48 -3.53
CA ARG A 7 -3.22 -42.31 -3.63
C ARG A 7 -4.00 -41.01 -3.44
N ILE A 8 -3.63 -40.32 -2.38
CA ILE A 8 -3.83 -38.90 -2.14
C ILE A 8 -3.13 -38.15 -3.28
N SER A 9 -3.85 -37.27 -3.98
CA SER A 9 -3.26 -36.14 -4.70
C SER A 9 -4.08 -34.91 -4.32
N LEU A 10 -3.39 -34.01 -3.64
CA LEU A 10 -3.93 -32.84 -2.97
C LEU A 10 -4.48 -31.87 -4.02
N LEU A 11 -5.81 -31.75 -4.10
CA LEU A 11 -6.40 -30.50 -4.57
C LEU A 11 -6.18 -29.46 -3.48
N LEU A 12 -5.04 -28.79 -3.55
CA LEU A 12 -4.80 -27.58 -2.76
C LEU A 12 -5.94 -26.59 -3.08
N PRO A 13 -6.72 -26.15 -2.08
CA PRO A 13 -7.70 -25.12 -2.28
C PRO A 13 -6.98 -23.84 -2.70
N PHE A 14 -7.63 -23.09 -3.58
CA PHE A 14 -7.27 -21.78 -4.10
C PHE A 14 -6.95 -20.76 -2.98
N ILE A 15 -5.76 -20.85 -2.39
CA ILE A 15 -5.24 -19.85 -1.48
C ILE A 15 -4.18 -19.05 -2.23
N SER A 16 -4.55 -17.78 -2.43
CA SER A 16 -3.64 -16.65 -2.68
C SER A 16 -3.16 -16.39 -4.11
N ASN A 17 -4.11 -16.25 -5.05
CA ASN A 17 -3.92 -15.36 -6.20
C ASN A 17 -4.27 -13.89 -5.89
N ASN A 18 -4.24 -13.48 -4.61
CA ASN A 18 -4.52 -12.10 -4.21
C ASN A 18 -3.40 -11.44 -3.38
N PHE A 19 -2.45 -12.20 -2.82
CA PHE A 19 -1.34 -11.60 -2.09
C PHE A 19 -0.23 -11.10 -3.03
N TYR A 20 0.16 -11.91 -4.04
CA TYR A 20 1.11 -11.48 -5.07
C TYR A 20 0.58 -10.31 -5.91
N ASN A 21 -0.72 -10.29 -6.24
CA ASN A 21 -1.34 -9.18 -6.97
C ASN A 21 -1.41 -7.89 -6.14
N LYS A 22 -1.60 -8.00 -4.81
CA LYS A 22 -1.55 -6.84 -3.89
C LYS A 22 -0.13 -6.28 -3.76
N GLN A 23 0.88 -7.14 -3.74
CA GLN A 23 2.28 -6.73 -3.62
C GLN A 23 2.84 -6.14 -4.93
N ILE A 24 2.35 -6.59 -6.09
CA ILE A 24 2.66 -6.01 -7.42
C ILE A 24 1.94 -4.65 -7.62
N SER A 25 0.76 -4.46 -7.03
CA SER A 25 0.03 -3.18 -7.14
C SER A 25 0.70 -2.02 -6.38
N LEU A 26 1.54 -2.31 -5.38
CA LEU A 26 2.21 -1.30 -4.56
C LEU A 26 3.52 -0.78 -5.18
N SER A 27 4.11 -1.50 -6.14
CA SER A 27 5.41 -1.16 -6.75
C SER A 27 5.31 -0.46 -8.12
N LEU A 28 4.11 -0.28 -8.67
CA LEU A 28 3.90 0.33 -10.00
C LEU A 28 3.82 1.87 -10.00
N SER A 29 3.92 2.54 -8.85
CA SER A 29 3.89 4.00 -8.73
C SER A 29 5.13 4.54 -7.98
N LEU A 30 6.33 4.26 -8.50
CA LEU A 30 7.60 4.66 -7.86
C LEU A 30 8.23 5.95 -8.42
N SER A 31 7.46 6.76 -9.16
CA SER A 31 7.92 8.10 -9.53
C SER A 31 7.27 9.10 -8.57
N ASP A 32 8.01 9.53 -7.55
CA ASP A 32 7.56 10.63 -6.68
C ASP A 32 7.28 11.87 -7.54
N PRO A 33 6.01 12.31 -7.68
CA PRO A 33 5.68 13.49 -8.47
C PRO A 33 6.46 14.72 -7.99
N CYS A 34 6.68 14.81 -6.67
CA CYS A 34 7.29 15.97 -6.03
C CYS A 34 8.80 16.10 -6.32
N ALA A 35 9.43 15.07 -6.88
CA ALA A 35 10.83 15.11 -7.30
C ALA A 35 11.02 15.59 -8.75
N ALA A 36 9.97 15.56 -9.57
CA ALA A 36 10.07 15.87 -11.00
C ALA A 36 9.95 17.38 -11.28
N PHE A 37 10.59 17.88 -12.34
CA PHE A 37 10.38 19.25 -12.82
C PHE A 37 9.01 19.39 -13.51
N PRO A 38 8.37 20.58 -13.53
CA PRO A 38 7.13 20.78 -14.26
C PRO A 38 7.32 20.61 -15.78
N VAL A 39 6.33 20.01 -16.45
CA VAL A 39 6.36 19.76 -17.91
C VAL A 39 5.17 20.43 -18.60
N VAL A 40 5.46 21.41 -19.47
CA VAL A 40 4.45 22.08 -20.30
C VAL A 40 3.83 21.09 -21.31
N GLY A 41 4.64 20.22 -21.91
CA GLY A 41 4.21 19.30 -22.95
C GLY A 41 4.10 19.95 -24.34
N PRO A 42 3.84 19.17 -25.40
CA PRO A 42 3.91 19.65 -26.79
C PRO A 42 2.62 20.32 -27.29
N CYS A 43 1.50 20.16 -26.59
CA CYS A 43 0.26 20.84 -26.93
C CYS A 43 0.34 22.34 -26.63
N LYS A 44 -0.43 23.15 -27.37
CA LYS A 44 -0.37 24.63 -27.32
C LYS A 44 -1.51 25.27 -26.53
N GLY A 45 -2.19 24.50 -25.69
CA GLY A 45 -3.19 25.05 -24.76
C GLY A 45 -2.53 25.86 -23.65
N ILE A 46 -3.30 26.72 -23.00
CA ILE A 46 -2.85 27.50 -21.84
C ILE A 46 -3.73 27.11 -20.66
N PHE A 47 -3.25 26.13 -19.89
CA PHE A 47 -3.94 25.66 -18.70
C PHE A 47 -3.10 26.04 -17.47
N PRO A 48 -3.56 26.98 -16.62
CA PRO A 48 -2.87 27.28 -15.36
C PRO A 48 -2.93 26.05 -14.46
N ARG A 49 -1.78 25.63 -13.95
CA ARG A 49 -1.61 24.47 -13.07
C ARG A 49 -0.63 24.81 -11.96
N TRP A 50 -0.64 23.99 -10.92
CA TRP A 50 0.28 24.04 -9.80
C TRP A 50 1.31 22.93 -9.91
N TYR A 51 2.54 23.19 -9.51
CA TYR A 51 3.60 22.19 -9.36
C TYR A 51 4.38 22.47 -8.08
N TYR A 52 4.98 21.44 -7.50
CA TYR A 52 5.87 21.58 -6.35
C TYR A 52 7.29 21.92 -6.82
N ASP A 53 7.84 23.03 -6.32
CA ASP A 53 9.22 23.42 -6.54
C ASP A 53 10.07 23.04 -5.33
N SER A 54 10.85 21.97 -5.48
CA SER A 54 11.73 21.46 -4.41
C SER A 54 12.83 22.45 -4.01
N LYS A 55 13.17 23.45 -4.84
CA LYS A 55 14.16 24.47 -4.48
C LYS A 55 13.60 25.50 -3.50
N THR A 56 12.32 25.85 -3.65
CA THR A 56 11.65 26.82 -2.77
C THR A 56 10.87 26.15 -1.65
N GLY A 57 10.54 24.86 -1.81
CA GLY A 57 9.71 24.12 -0.87
C GLY A 57 8.23 24.52 -0.89
N ASP A 58 7.75 25.15 -1.98
CA ASP A 58 6.36 25.57 -2.11
C ASP A 58 5.76 25.15 -3.46
N CYS A 59 4.43 25.12 -3.51
CA CYS A 59 3.64 24.92 -4.70
C CYS A 59 3.51 26.23 -5.48
N GLN A 60 3.98 26.25 -6.72
CA GLN A 60 3.99 27.40 -7.62
C GLN A 60 3.15 27.17 -8.88
N HIS A 61 2.81 28.25 -9.59
CA HIS A 61 2.05 28.17 -10.83
C HIS A 61 2.97 27.92 -12.04
N PHE A 62 2.44 27.17 -13.02
CA PHE A 62 3.02 27.08 -14.36
C PHE A 62 1.92 26.91 -15.42
N GLN A 63 2.28 27.10 -16.70
CA GLN A 63 1.38 26.81 -17.82
C GLN A 63 1.58 25.38 -18.31
N TYR A 64 0.49 24.62 -18.33
CA TYR A 64 0.43 23.31 -18.95
C TYR A 64 -0.18 23.43 -20.36
N GLY A 65 0.46 22.79 -21.33
CA GLY A 65 0.06 22.76 -22.74
C GLY A 65 -1.20 21.93 -23.01
N GLY A 66 -1.62 21.09 -22.06
CA GLY A 66 -2.83 20.26 -22.16
C GLY A 66 -2.59 18.80 -22.52
N CYS A 67 -1.36 18.41 -22.88
CA CYS A 67 -1.03 16.99 -23.10
C CYS A 67 0.42 16.64 -22.74
N LYS A 68 0.67 15.36 -22.46
CA LYS A 68 2.00 14.78 -22.16
C LYS A 68 2.80 15.52 -21.06
N GLY A 69 2.12 16.03 -20.04
CA GLY A 69 2.76 16.46 -18.79
C GLY A 69 3.18 15.27 -17.92
N ASN A 70 3.84 15.54 -16.80
CA ASN A 70 4.10 14.55 -15.76
C ASN A 70 3.18 14.75 -14.56
N HIS A 71 3.40 13.99 -13.48
CA HIS A 71 2.55 14.01 -12.28
C HIS A 71 2.84 15.19 -11.34
N ASN A 72 3.90 15.98 -11.54
CA ASN A 72 4.07 17.26 -10.85
C ASN A 72 3.20 18.35 -11.51
N ASN A 73 1.88 18.12 -11.53
CA ASN A 73 0.92 18.92 -12.25
C ASN A 73 -0.47 18.78 -11.61
N PHE A 74 -0.84 19.78 -10.85
CA PHE A 74 -2.06 19.79 -10.03
C PHE A 74 -3.00 20.91 -10.50
N LEU A 75 -4.31 20.67 -10.38
CA LEU A 75 -5.31 21.68 -10.76
C LEU A 75 -5.43 22.77 -9.69
N GLN A 76 -5.38 22.41 -8.41
CA GLN A 76 -5.51 23.32 -7.28
C GLN A 76 -4.23 23.36 -6.44
N LYS A 77 -3.97 24.48 -5.75
CA LYS A 77 -2.83 24.58 -4.82
C LYS A 77 -2.91 23.54 -3.71
N SER A 78 -4.11 23.32 -3.17
CA SER A 78 -4.36 22.35 -2.09
C SER A 78 -3.89 20.95 -2.46
N ASP A 79 -4.14 20.53 -3.70
CA ASP A 79 -3.79 19.18 -4.16
C ASP A 79 -2.27 19.01 -4.20
N CYS A 80 -1.56 20.02 -4.71
CA CYS A 80 -0.09 20.05 -4.68
C CYS A 80 0.47 20.04 -3.25
N VAL A 81 -0.10 20.86 -2.36
CA VAL A 81 0.34 20.97 -0.96
C VAL A 81 0.13 19.64 -0.22
N ASN A 82 -1.03 19.03 -0.38
CA ASN A 82 -1.35 17.75 0.24
C ASN A 82 -0.44 16.64 -0.26
N GLU A 83 -0.17 16.61 -1.57
CA GLU A 83 0.67 15.59 -2.19
C GLU A 83 2.15 15.76 -1.84
N CYS A 84 2.67 17.00 -1.79
CA CYS A 84 4.12 17.23 -1.75
C CYS A 84 4.68 17.84 -0.47
N ILE A 85 3.84 18.48 0.35
CA ILE A 85 4.27 19.18 1.57
C ILE A 85 3.70 18.49 2.81
N GLN A 86 2.43 18.09 2.76
CA GLN A 86 1.72 17.48 3.88
C GLN A 86 1.56 15.96 3.71
N LYS A 87 2.51 15.28 3.06
CA LYS A 87 2.48 13.81 3.00
C LYS A 87 2.32 13.30 4.43
N PRO A 88 1.21 12.62 4.77
CA PRO A 88 1.11 11.98 6.06
C PRO A 88 2.30 11.04 6.15
N THR A 89 3.23 11.33 7.06
CA THR A 89 4.32 10.41 7.35
C THR A 89 3.70 9.05 7.57
N SER A 90 4.30 8.01 6.99
CA SER A 90 3.84 6.63 7.07
C SER A 90 3.60 6.13 8.50
N GLU A 91 3.83 6.91 9.56
CA GLU A 91 3.31 6.66 10.90
C GLU A 91 1.77 6.68 11.01
N SER A 92 1.03 7.54 10.29
CA SER A 92 -0.45 7.53 10.35
C SER A 92 -1.06 6.48 9.42
N GLU A 93 -0.45 6.25 8.25
CA GLU A 93 -0.86 5.19 7.32
C GLU A 93 -0.39 3.80 7.77
N ALA A 94 0.79 3.65 8.40
CA ALA A 94 1.19 2.40 9.04
C ALA A 94 0.44 2.17 10.35
N LYS A 95 -0.07 3.22 11.02
CA LYS A 95 -1.02 3.05 12.13
C LYS A 95 -2.36 2.53 11.62
N LEU A 96 -2.89 3.08 10.52
CA LEU A 96 -4.08 2.55 9.86
C LEU A 96 -3.85 1.10 9.40
N CYS A 97 -2.75 0.83 8.69
CA CYS A 97 -2.38 -0.50 8.21
C CYS A 97 -2.12 -1.49 9.36
N ARG A 98 -1.54 -1.06 10.49
CA ARG A 98 -1.49 -1.87 11.73
C ARG A 98 -2.88 -2.21 12.25
N THR A 99 -3.79 -1.25 12.27
CA THR A 99 -5.14 -1.47 12.82
C THR A 99 -6.00 -2.38 11.93
N VAL A 100 -5.87 -2.32 10.59
CA VAL A 100 -6.65 -3.21 9.69
C VAL A 100 -6.09 -4.64 9.59
N VAL A 101 -4.86 -4.90 10.03
CA VAL A 101 -4.23 -6.24 10.03
C VAL A 101 -4.59 -7.05 11.29
N PHE A 102 -5.27 -6.47 12.28
CA PHE A 102 -5.43 -7.06 13.61
C PHE A 102 -6.79 -7.76 13.91
N GLN A 103 -7.61 -8.11 12.92
CA GLN A 103 -8.93 -8.70 13.20
C GLN A 103 -9.22 -10.11 12.63
N GLU A 104 -8.23 -10.89 12.20
CA GLU A 104 -8.45 -12.32 11.88
C GLU A 104 -7.30 -13.27 12.29
N GLN A 105 -6.45 -12.94 13.26
CA GLN A 105 -5.40 -13.85 13.74
C GLN A 105 -5.35 -13.97 15.26
N ILE A 106 -6.31 -14.67 15.86
CA ILE A 106 -6.20 -15.20 17.23
C ILE A 106 -6.64 -16.66 17.22
N TRP A 107 -5.83 -17.59 16.69
CA TRP A 107 -5.99 -19.05 16.94
C TRP A 107 -4.68 -19.86 16.75
N THR A 108 -3.49 -19.31 17.01
CA THR A 108 -2.24 -20.09 16.88
C THR A 108 -1.58 -20.53 18.18
N ASP A 109 -2.22 -20.36 19.34
CA ASP A 109 -1.61 -20.79 20.60
C ASP A 109 -2.43 -21.91 21.24
N LEU A 110 -2.31 -23.12 20.67
CA LEU A 110 -2.83 -24.36 21.27
C LEU A 110 -1.74 -25.14 22.03
N ASP A 111 -0.76 -24.43 22.60
CA ASP A 111 0.29 -25.02 23.45
C ASP A 111 0.09 -24.75 24.96
N THR A 112 -1.13 -24.43 25.40
CA THR A 112 -1.46 -24.33 26.84
C THR A 112 -2.13 -25.58 27.43
N ILE A 113 -2.22 -26.69 26.67
CA ILE A 113 -2.72 -27.98 27.21
C ILE A 113 -1.58 -28.73 27.91
N THR A 114 -1.06 -28.14 28.99
CA THR A 114 -0.18 -28.81 29.97
C THR A 114 -0.66 -28.57 31.41
N MET A 115 -1.93 -28.20 31.59
CA MET A 115 -2.47 -27.79 32.89
C MET A 115 -3.77 -28.49 33.23
N LEU A 116 -3.80 -29.83 33.18
CA LEU A 116 -4.78 -30.64 33.91
C LEU A 116 -4.26 -32.09 34.00
N LEU A 117 -3.67 -32.47 35.14
CA LEU A 117 -4.13 -33.56 36.01
C LEU A 117 -3.07 -34.00 37.06
N LEU A 118 -3.38 -33.66 38.34
CA LEU A 118 -3.08 -34.34 39.63
C LEU A 118 -1.69 -34.18 40.30
N PRO A 119 -1.57 -34.37 41.64
CA PRO A 119 -2.29 -33.72 42.74
C PRO A 119 -1.33 -33.12 43.80
N PHE A 120 -1.85 -32.19 44.61
CA PHE A 120 -1.20 -31.63 45.80
C PHE A 120 -1.07 -32.70 46.90
N GLU A 121 0.16 -33.10 47.27
CA GLU A 121 0.43 -33.63 48.61
C GLU A 121 1.09 -32.54 49.46
N LYS A 122 0.43 -32.24 50.59
CA LYS A 122 0.88 -31.28 51.60
C LYS A 122 1.91 -31.95 52.52
N LYS A 123 3.02 -31.27 52.78
CA LYS A 123 3.88 -31.48 53.94
C LYS A 123 3.80 -30.25 54.82
#